data_AF-A0A356HVC0-F1
#
_entry.id   AF-A0A356HVC0-F1
#
_cell.length_a   1.000
_cell.length_b   1.000
_cell.length_c   1.000
_cell.angle_alpha   90.00
_cell.angle_beta   90.00
_cell.angle_gamma   90.00
#
_symmetry.space_group_name_H-M   'P 1'
#
loop_
_entity.id
_entity.type
_entity.pdbx_description
1 polymer ?
#
loop_
_entity_poly.entity_id
_entity_poly.type
_entity_poly.pdbx_seq_one_letter_code
_entity_poly.pdbx_strand_id
1 'polypeptide(L)' 'MDEWTKGWTIHVGRAYACSKCGTMVMVTKGGIGTLEPKCCGSDMVLVKMPDEIR' A
#
# COMPACT_ATOMS: atom_id res chain seq x y z
N MET A 1 -16.86 -11.69 -14.31
CA MET A 1 -15.94 -10.76 -13.60
C MET A 1 -14.59 -11.45 -13.55
N ASP A 2 -13.74 -11.12 -14.50
CA ASP A 2 -12.53 -11.86 -14.84
C ASP A 2 -11.45 -11.75 -13.75
N GLU A 3 -10.69 -12.82 -13.51
CA GLU A 3 -9.59 -12.90 -12.54
C GLU A 3 -8.59 -11.74 -12.65
N TRP A 4 -8.40 -11.19 -13.84
CA TRP A 4 -7.52 -10.07 -14.15
C TRP A 4 -7.90 -8.77 -13.43
N THR A 5 -9.18 -8.58 -13.10
CA THR A 5 -9.66 -7.38 -12.38
C THR A 5 -9.47 -7.45 -10.87
N LYS A 6 -9.31 -8.66 -10.29
CA LYS A 6 -9.17 -8.83 -8.83
C LYS A 6 -7.83 -8.31 -8.29
N GLY A 7 -6.78 -8.25 -9.12
CA GLY A 7 -5.46 -7.76 -8.72
C GLY A 7 -5.33 -6.22 -8.65
N TRP A 8 -6.32 -5.48 -9.16
CA TRP A 8 -6.21 -4.04 -9.41
C TRP A 8 -7.17 -3.22 -8.54
N THR A 9 -7.29 -3.57 -7.26
CA THR A 9 -8.08 -2.77 -6.31
C THR A 9 -7.18 -2.20 -5.22
N ILE A 10 -7.22 -0.89 -5.06
CA ILE A 10 -6.57 -0.15 -3.99
C ILE A 10 -7.56 -0.09 -2.82
N HIS A 11 -7.17 -0.68 -1.69
CA HIS A 11 -8.00 -0.73 -0.49
C HIS A 11 -7.59 0.35 0.51
N VAL A 12 -8.59 1.04 1.07
CA VAL A 12 -8.42 1.94 2.22
C VAL A 12 -7.80 1.17 3.38
N GLY A 13 -6.95 1.84 4.16
CA GLY A 13 -6.30 1.27 5.34
C GLY A 13 -5.01 0.49 5.05
N ARG A 14 -4.70 0.16 3.79
CA ARG A 14 -3.38 -0.35 3.44
C ARG A 14 -2.32 0.70 3.77
N ALA A 15 -1.27 0.29 4.47
CA ALA A 15 -0.13 1.13 4.81
C ALA A 15 1.13 0.66 4.09
N TYR A 16 2.00 1.61 3.76
CA TYR A 16 3.27 1.38 3.10
C TYR A 16 4.37 2.08 3.89
N ALA A 17 5.51 1.40 4.04
CA ALA A 17 6.67 1.92 4.75
C ALA A 17 7.89 2.02 3.83
N CYS A 18 8.65 3.12 3.95
CA CYS A 18 9.93 3.25 3.28
C CYS A 18 10.99 2.49 4.07
N SER A 19 11.66 1.53 3.42
CA SER A 19 12.75 0.76 4.03
C SER A 19 14.03 1.59 4.28
N LYS A 20 14.14 2.79 3.70
CA LYS A 20 15.32 3.65 3.84
C LYS A 20 15.19 4.68 4.96
N CYS A 21 14.08 5.42 5.00
CA CYS A 21 13.89 6.53 5.96
C CYS A 21 12.83 6.24 7.04
N GLY A 22 12.09 5.13 6.94
CA GLY A 22 11.06 4.77 7.91
C GLY A 22 9.72 5.50 7.75
N THR A 23 9.59 6.44 6.81
CA THR A 23 8.31 7.13 6.55
C THR A 23 7.20 6.13 6.23
N MET A 24 6.04 6.35 6.84
CA MET A 24 4.82 5.56 6.62
C MET A 24 3.73 6.40 5.97
N VAL A 25 3.00 5.79 5.05
CA VAL A 25 1.81 6.38 4.41
C VAL A 25 0.68 5.36 4.44
N MET A 26 -0.57 5.84 4.53
CA MET A 26 -1.77 5.00 4.53
C MET A 26 -2.73 5.46 3.44
N VAL A 27 -3.38 4.51 2.80
CA VAL A 27 -4.44 4.77 1.83
C VAL A 27 -5.69 5.27 2.56
N THR A 28 -6.07 6.52 2.32
CA THR A 28 -7.30 7.11 2.88
C THR A 28 -8.50 7.01 1.93
N LYS A 29 -8.26 6.79 0.63
CA LYS A 29 -9.29 6.61 -0.39
C LYS A 29 -8.91 5.46 -1.32
N GLY A 30 -9.83 4.51 -1.48
CA GLY A 30 -9.67 3.37 -2.38
C GLY A 30 -9.89 3.76 -3.85
N GLY A 31 -9.61 2.83 -4.75
CA GLY A 31 -9.75 3.04 -6.18
C GLY A 31 -9.44 1.79 -7.00
N ILE A 32 -9.56 1.91 -8.32
CA ILE A 32 -9.19 0.87 -9.28
C ILE A 32 -7.77 1.17 -9.77
N GLY A 33 -6.89 0.19 -9.73
CA GLY A 33 -5.48 0.30 -10.08
C GLY A 33 -4.56 -0.46 -9.13
N THR A 34 -3.26 -0.34 -9.38
CA THR A 34 -2.20 -0.71 -8.43
C THR A 34 -1.68 0.57 -7.76
N LEU A 35 -1.28 0.48 -6.50
CA LEU A 35 -0.62 1.57 -5.78
C LEU A 35 0.81 1.14 -5.42
N GLU A 36 1.78 1.82 -6.03
CA GLU A 36 3.22 1.58 -5.87
C GLU A 36 3.90 2.90 -5.43
N PRO A 37 3.73 3.30 -4.16
CA PRO A 37 4.26 4.57 -3.70
C PRO A 37 5.80 4.51 -3.61
N LYS A 38 6.47 5.61 -3.95
CA LYS A 38 7.93 5.73 -3.95
C LYS A 38 8.39 6.72 -2.89
N CYS A 39 9.42 6.34 -2.15
CA CYS A 39 10.09 7.20 -1.17
C CYS A 39 11.59 6.91 -1.18
N CYS A 40 12.43 7.94 -1.04
CA CYS A 40 13.90 7.82 -1.15
C CYS A 40 14.39 7.13 -2.44
N GLY A 41 13.68 7.34 -3.54
CA GLY A 41 14.00 6.79 -4.87
C GLY A 41 13.75 5.29 -5.01
N SER A 42 12.98 4.66 -4.12
CA SER A 42 12.67 3.23 -4.18
C SER A 42 11.20 2.96 -3.83
N ASP A 43 10.69 1.82 -4.28
CA ASP A 43 9.32 1.41 -3.97
C ASP A 43 9.18 1.14 -2.48
N MET A 44 8.05 1.58 -1.91
CA MET A 44 7.72 1.33 -0.52
C MET A 44 7.14 -0.06 -0.33
N VAL A 45 7.33 -0.64 0.85
CA VAL A 45 6.90 -2.00 1.18
C VAL A 45 5.51 -1.97 1.81
N LEU A 46 4.61 -2.85 1.35
CA LEU A 46 3.30 -3.04 1.97
C LEU A 46 3.47 -3.59 3.39
N VAL A 47 2.86 -2.92 4.36
CA VAL A 47 2.82 -3.38 5.75
C VAL A 47 1.78 -4.50 5.85
N LYS A 48 2.23 -5.73 6.10
CA LYS A 48 1.37 -6.93 6.07
C LYS A 48 0.38 -7.05 7.24
N MET A 49 0.51 -6.22 8.28
CA MET A 49 -0.37 -6.21 9.46
C MET A 49 -0.48 -4.79 10.04
N PRO A 50 -1.50 -4.00 9.67
CA PRO A 50 -1.76 -2.70 10.29
C PRO A 50 -2.37 -2.81 11.70
N ASP A 51 -3.00 -3.95 12.02
CA ASP A 51 -3.91 -4.11 13.17
C ASP A 51 -3.25 -4.70 14.44
N GLU A 52 -1.94 -4.98 14.43
CA GLU A 52 -1.19 -5.41 15.64
C GLU A 52 -0.45 -4.24 16.31
N ILE A 53 -1.07 -3.06 16.38
CA ILE A 53 -0.65 -2.06 17.38
C ILE A 53 -1.22 -2.52 18.72
N ARG A 54 -0.46 -3.36 19.43
CA ARG A 54 -0.77 -3.83 20.77
C ARG A 54 -0.01 -3.04 21.83
#